data_AF-A0A944F025-F1
#
_entry.id   AF-A0A944F025-F1
#
_cell.length_a   1.000
_cell.length_b   1.000
_cell.length_c   1.000
_cell.angle_alpha   90.00
_cell.angle_beta   90.00
_cell.angle_gamma   90.00
#
_symmetry.space_group_name_H-M   'P 1'
#
loop_
_entity.id
_entity.type
_entity.pdbx_description
1 polymer ?
#
loop_
_entity_poly.entity_id
_entity_poly.type
_entity_poly.pdbx_seq_one_letter_code
_entity_poly.pdbx_strand_id
1 'polypeptide(L)'
;MYLDERRRKDNRARAVTSCRRHFGPNYTDGGKQCDEYPFATMYEGCAQAEYDPHAEKNNFSVLPVTGDENRDAGILLSQFYTKNRLIDGMDDGFIVKIS
;
A
#
# COMPACT_ATOMS: atom_id res chain seq x y z
N MET A 1 -5.69 7.60 -3.85
CA MET A 1 -5.74 6.95 -5.18
C MET A 1 -7.03 6.13 -5.37
N TYR A 2 -8.16 6.81 -5.30
CA TYR A 2 -9.52 6.32 -5.44
C TYR A 2 -9.94 6.11 -6.90
N LEU A 3 -9.46 6.94 -7.83
CA LEU A 3 -9.80 6.87 -9.26
C LEU A 3 -8.70 6.25 -10.12
N ASP A 4 -7.42 6.41 -9.74
CA ASP A 4 -6.31 5.77 -10.47
C ASP A 4 -6.13 4.30 -10.05
N GLU A 5 -6.99 3.45 -10.62
CA GLU A 5 -6.95 2.01 -10.37
C GLU A 5 -5.67 1.34 -10.88
N ARG A 6 -5.06 1.88 -11.95
CA ARG A 6 -3.88 1.27 -12.59
C ARG A 6 -2.70 1.36 -11.66
N ARG A 7 -2.37 2.58 -11.20
CA ARG A 7 -1.24 2.77 -10.28
C ARG A 7 -1.46 1.99 -8.98
N ARG A 8 -2.71 1.75 -8.56
CA ARG A 8 -3.04 1.02 -7.33
C ARG A 8 -2.70 -0.45 -7.51
N LYS A 9 -3.06 -1.00 -8.67
CA LYS A 9 -2.71 -2.38 -9.05
C LYS A 9 -1.19 -2.53 -9.15
N ASP A 10 -0.48 -1.56 -9.71
CA ASP A 10 0.98 -1.61 -9.83
C ASP A 10 1.66 -1.55 -8.46
N ASN A 11 1.21 -0.68 -7.56
CA ASN A 11 1.67 -0.64 -6.16
C ASN A 11 1.49 -2.00 -5.48
N ARG A 12 0.29 -2.61 -5.57
CA ARG A 12 0.02 -3.94 -5.00
C ARG A 12 0.89 -5.03 -5.63
N ALA A 13 1.06 -5.02 -6.95
CA ALA A 13 1.88 -5.99 -7.65
C ALA A 13 3.35 -5.91 -7.23
N ARG A 14 3.86 -4.69 -7.07
CA ARG A 14 5.22 -4.44 -6.59
C ARG A 14 5.40 -4.90 -5.14
N ALA A 15 4.44 -4.62 -4.26
CA ALA A 15 4.43 -5.10 -2.88
C ALA A 15 4.46 -6.64 -2.81
N VAL A 16 3.55 -7.32 -3.51
CA VAL A 16 3.47 -8.78 -3.56
C VAL A 16 4.77 -9.40 -4.11
N THR A 17 5.35 -8.80 -5.15
CA THR A 17 6.64 -9.25 -5.70
C THR A 17 7.75 -9.16 -4.66
N SER A 18 7.79 -8.06 -3.90
CA SER A 18 8.76 -7.88 -2.81
C SER A 18 8.52 -8.85 -1.65
N CYS A 19 7.27 -9.09 -1.24
CA CYS A 19 6.94 -10.10 -0.22
C CYS A 19 7.43 -11.49 -0.63
N ARG A 20 7.13 -11.91 -1.87
CA ARG A 20 7.59 -13.19 -2.41
C ARG A 20 9.12 -13.29 -2.43
N ARG A 21 9.80 -12.19 -2.76
CA ARG A 21 11.28 -12.12 -2.79
C ARG A 21 11.90 -12.24 -1.41
N HIS A 22 11.34 -11.60 -0.39
CA HIS A 22 11.94 -11.50 0.94
C HIS A 22 11.50 -12.59 1.91
N PHE A 23 10.26 -13.09 1.79
CA PHE A 23 9.66 -14.05 2.71
C PHE A 23 9.33 -15.40 2.06
N GLY A 24 9.61 -15.54 0.75
CA GLY A 24 9.36 -16.76 0.00
C GLY A 24 7.97 -16.82 -0.65
N PRO A 25 7.74 -17.75 -1.59
CA PRO A 25 6.47 -17.86 -2.31
C PRO A 25 5.29 -18.28 -1.42
N ASN A 26 5.57 -18.87 -0.26
CA ASN A 26 4.59 -19.35 0.71
C ASN A 26 4.36 -18.37 1.87
N TYR A 27 4.72 -17.09 1.70
CA TYR A 27 4.54 -16.06 2.73
C TYR A 27 3.08 -15.89 3.20
N THR A 28 2.11 -16.37 2.41
CA THR A 28 0.68 -16.37 2.70
C THR A 28 0.22 -17.54 3.59
N ASP A 29 1.10 -18.51 3.87
CA ASP A 29 0.79 -19.65 4.72
C ASP A 29 0.29 -19.20 6.09
N GLY A 30 -0.68 -19.93 6.64
CA GLY A 30 -1.33 -19.55 7.90
C GLY A 30 -2.25 -18.33 7.77
N GLY A 31 -2.75 -18.03 6.57
CA GLY A 31 -3.73 -16.96 6.35
C GLY A 31 -3.12 -15.55 6.35
N LYS A 32 -1.83 -15.43 6.04
CA LYS A 32 -1.14 -14.14 5.98
C LYS A 32 -1.38 -13.41 4.66
N GLN A 33 -1.24 -12.09 4.69
CA GLN A 33 -1.28 -11.22 3.53
C GLN A 33 -0.09 -10.27 3.55
N CYS A 34 0.35 -9.83 2.37
CA CYS A 34 1.40 -8.82 2.26
C CYS A 34 0.77 -7.47 2.64
N ASP A 35 1.21 -6.90 3.75
CA ASP A 35 0.98 -5.49 4.07
C ASP A 35 2.07 -4.64 3.43
N GLU A 36 1.71 -3.40 3.08
CA GLU A 36 2.62 -2.47 2.42
C GLU A 36 2.51 -1.05 2.96
N TYR A 37 3.66 -0.41 3.14
CA TYR A 37 3.77 0.99 3.50
C TYR A 37 4.86 1.68 2.66
N PRO A 38 4.59 2.82 2.02
CA PRO A 38 3.30 3.51 1.95
C PRO A 38 2.19 2.68 1.25
N PHE A 39 0.93 2.93 1.61
CA PHE A 39 -0.21 2.09 1.18
C PHE A 39 -0.39 2.11 -0.34
N ALA A 40 -0.92 1.03 -0.93
CA ALA A 40 -1.12 1.00 -2.39
C ALA A 40 -2.09 2.07 -2.94
N THR A 41 -2.91 2.66 -2.08
CA THR A 41 -3.81 3.77 -2.42
C THR A 41 -3.14 5.15 -2.30
N MET A 42 -1.84 5.24 -2.03
CA MET A 42 -1.05 6.48 -2.00
C MET A 42 -0.19 6.61 -3.25
N TYR A 43 0.17 7.85 -3.60
CA TYR A 43 1.09 8.09 -4.72
C TYR A 43 2.52 7.61 -4.39
N GLU A 44 2.89 7.64 -3.11
CA GLU A 44 4.16 7.19 -2.55
C GLU A 44 4.22 5.66 -2.38
N GLY A 45 3.24 4.91 -2.89
CA GLY A 45 3.20 3.45 -2.80
C GLY A 45 4.36 2.75 -3.52
N CYS A 46 4.43 1.42 -3.42
CA CYS A 46 5.63 0.66 -3.80
C CYS A 46 6.13 0.86 -5.25
N ALA A 47 5.25 1.25 -6.19
CA ALA A 47 5.60 1.51 -7.57
C ALA A 47 5.91 2.99 -7.86
N GLN A 48 6.07 3.85 -6.84
CA GLN A 48 6.28 5.30 -7.02
C GLN A 48 7.37 5.63 -8.05
N ALA A 49 8.52 4.94 -8.01
CA ALA A 49 9.64 5.18 -8.93
C ALA A 49 9.35 4.86 -10.41
N GLU A 50 8.21 4.22 -10.72
CA GLU A 50 7.73 4.02 -12.10
C GLU A 50 6.93 5.22 -12.61
N TYR A 51 6.43 6.05 -11.69
CA TYR A 51 5.55 7.19 -11.96
C TYR A 51 6.22 8.54 -11.69
N ASP A 52 7.29 8.55 -10.89
CA ASP A 52 8.07 9.73 -10.53
C ASP A 52 9.58 9.45 -10.71
N PRO A 53 10.25 10.09 -11.69
CA PRO A 53 11.68 9.88 -11.94
C PRO A 53 12.59 10.40 -10.82
N HIS A 54 12.06 11.22 -9.91
CA HIS A 54 12.81 11.76 -8.76
C HIS A 54 12.62 10.93 -7.49
N ALA A 55 11.72 9.93 -7.50
CA ALA A 55 11.49 9.08 -6.34
C ALA A 55 12.65 8.10 -6.12
N GLU A 56 13.00 7.91 -4.85
CA GLU A 56 13.99 6.92 -4.45
C GLU A 56 13.47 5.50 -4.72
N LYS A 57 14.32 4.65 -5.31
CA LYS A 57 13.91 3.30 -5.67
C LYS A 57 13.81 2.43 -4.42
N ASN A 58 12.73 1.66 -4.34
CA ASN A 58 12.49 0.75 -3.21
C ASN A 58 12.31 1.46 -1.86
N ASN A 59 11.86 2.71 -1.84
CA ASN A 59 11.52 3.43 -0.61
C ASN A 59 10.14 3.01 -0.06
N PHE A 60 10.01 1.73 0.26
CA PHE A 60 8.79 1.15 0.84
C PHE A 60 9.15 -0.08 1.69
N SER A 61 8.27 -0.45 2.60
CA SER A 61 8.36 -1.68 3.38
C SER A 61 7.20 -2.62 3.05
N VAL A 62 7.47 -3.92 3.15
CA VAL A 62 6.45 -4.96 3.06
C VAL A 62 6.62 -5.95 4.21
N LEU A 63 5.51 -6.45 4.74
CA LEU A 63 5.52 -7.43 5.82
C LEU A 63 4.34 -8.40 5.69
N PRO A 64 4.56 -9.73 5.74
CA PRO A 64 3.48 -10.69 5.90
C PRO A 64 2.86 -10.59 7.29
N VAL A 65 1.61 -10.16 7.35
CA VAL A 65 0.81 -10.02 8.58
C VAL A 65 -0.45 -10.89 8.50
N THR A 66 -1.16 -11.06 9.61
CA THR A 66 -2.43 -11.81 9.63
C THR A 66 -3.42 -11.19 8.65
N GLY A 67 -4.02 -12.02 7.78
CA GLY A 67 -4.89 -11.53 6.72
C GLY A 67 -6.17 -10.86 7.22
N ASP A 68 -6.74 -11.35 8.33
CA ASP A 68 -7.91 -10.73 8.95
C ASP A 68 -7.61 -9.32 9.47
N GLU A 69 -6.50 -9.17 10.21
CA GLU A 69 -6.07 -7.87 10.72
C GLU A 69 -5.75 -6.88 9.58
N ASN A 70 -5.07 -7.36 8.53
CA ASN A 70 -4.75 -6.54 7.36
C ASN A 70 -6.00 -6.05 6.63
N ARG A 71 -6.97 -6.95 6.41
CA ARG A 71 -8.25 -6.61 5.78
C ARG A 71 -9.01 -5.59 6.61
N ASP A 72 -9.12 -5.81 7.92
CA ASP A 72 -9.89 -4.94 8.81
C ASP A 72 -9.23 -3.55 8.92
N ALA A 73 -7.90 -3.48 8.98
CA ALA A 73 -7.14 -2.23 8.87
C ALA A 73 -7.38 -1.52 7.52
N GLY A 74 -7.39 -2.25 6.42
CA GLY A 74 -7.70 -1.72 5.09
C GLY A 74 -9.12 -1.14 5.00
N ILE A 75 -10.10 -1.78 5.66
CA ILE A 75 -11.47 -1.25 5.75
C ILE A 75 -11.48 0.08 6.51
N LEU A 76 -10.81 0.16 7.66
CA LEU A 76 -10.72 1.40 8.44
C LEU A 76 -10.06 2.53 7.65
N LEU A 77 -8.97 2.21 6.94
CA LEU A 77 -8.28 3.16 6.07
C LEU A 77 -9.18 3.66 4.93
N SER A 78 -9.93 2.75 4.29
CA SER A 78 -10.89 3.15 3.25
C SER A 78 -12.00 4.05 3.81
N GLN A 79 -12.51 3.75 5.02
CA GLN A 79 -13.50 4.60 5.68
C GLN A 79 -12.93 5.97 6.00
N PHE A 80 -11.67 6.06 6.42
CA PHE A 80 -10.98 7.33 6.66
C PHE A 80 -10.93 8.18 5.38
N TYR A 81 -10.53 7.60 4.24
CA TYR A 81 -10.53 8.31 2.96
C TYR A 81 -11.91 8.83 2.58
N THR A 82 -12.94 7.98 2.68
CA THR A 82 -14.31 8.36 2.32
C THR A 82 -14.87 9.45 3.24
N LYS A 83 -14.71 9.33 4.57
CA LYS A 83 -15.26 10.28 5.54
C LYS A 83 -14.61 11.65 5.45
N ASN A 84 -13.32 11.70 5.10
CA ASN A 84 -12.56 12.95 4.98
C ASN A 84 -12.47 13.47 3.54
N ARG A 85 -13.13 12.80 2.58
CA ARG A 85 -13.16 13.19 1.17
C ARG A 85 -11.77 13.35 0.56
N LEU A 86 -10.87 12.42 0.85
CA LEU A 86 -9.55 12.33 0.22
C LEU A 86 -9.73 11.69 -1.17
N ILE A 87 -9.83 12.51 -2.22
CA ILE A 87 -10.26 12.14 -3.59
C ILE A 87 -9.14 12.50 -4.59
N ASP A 88 -7.95 11.97 -4.38
CA ASP A 88 -6.82 12.03 -5.33
C ASP A 88 -6.41 13.46 -5.73
N GLY A 89 -6.61 14.44 -4.83
CA GLY A 89 -6.15 15.80 -5.01
C GLY A 89 -4.69 15.99 -4.61
N MET A 90 -4.02 16.99 -5.20
CA MET A 90 -2.68 17.41 -4.77
C MET A 90 -2.67 17.97 -3.33
N ASP A 91 -3.85 18.38 -2.84
CA ASP A 91 -4.04 18.94 -1.49
C ASP A 91 -4.63 17.94 -0.49
N ASP A 92 -4.78 16.66 -0.87
CA ASP A 92 -5.34 15.59 -0.02
C ASP A 92 -4.27 14.85 0.82
N GLY A 93 -3.11 15.50 1.02
CA GLY A 93 -2.01 14.93 1.79
C GLY A 93 -2.38 14.72 3.26
N PHE A 94 -1.97 13.59 3.82
CA PHE A 94 -2.14 13.29 5.24
C PHE A 94 -0.91 12.59 5.80
N ILE A 95 -0.75 12.64 7.12
CA ILE A 95 0.37 12.02 7.85
C ILE A 95 -0.15 10.82 8.61
N VAL A 96 0.56 9.69 8.51
CA VAL A 96 0.34 8.52 9.36
C VAL A 96 1.22 8.64 10.60
N LYS A 97 0.60 8.59 11.78
CA LYS A 97 1.28 8.60 13.07
C LYS A 97 0.87 7.36 13.86
N ILE A 98 1.85 6.60 14.32
CA ILE A 98 1.68 5.53 15.30
C ILE A 98 2.16 6.07 16.65
N SER A 99 1.39 5.88 17.70
CA SER A 99 1.66 6.40 19.06
C SER A 99 1.50 5.32 20.11
#